data_AF-A0A5C4LS15-F1
#
_entry.id   AF-A0A5C4LS15-F1
#
_cell.length_a   1.000
_cell.length_b   1.000
_cell.length_c   1.000
_cell.angle_alpha   90.00
_cell.angle_beta   90.00
_cell.angle_gamma   90.00
#
_symmetry.space_group_name_H-M   'P 1'
#
loop_
_entity.id
_entity.type
_entity.pdbx_description
1 polymer ?
#
loop_
_entity_poly.entity_id
_entity_poly.type
_entity_poly.pdbx_seq_one_letter_code
_entity_poly.pdbx_strand_id
1 'polypeptide(L)' 'MTEQSPGLSNLLTENRTFPPSAEFAGQANATAEWYQRAELDREGFWAEQAERLSWDTKWS' A
#
# COMPACT_ATOMS: atom_id res chain seq x y z
N MET A 1 6.63 -44.75 13.24
CA MET A 1 7.03 -43.40 13.70
C MET A 1 7.63 -42.70 12.51
N THR A 2 6.93 -41.72 11.93
CA THR A 2 7.42 -40.94 10.78
C THR A 2 8.35 -39.86 11.29
N GLU A 3 9.62 -39.96 10.98
CA GLU A 3 10.64 -38.96 11.30
C GLU A 3 10.32 -37.65 10.58
N GLN A 4 9.90 -36.64 11.34
CA GLN A 4 9.67 -35.29 10.86
C GLN A 4 11.02 -34.68 10.48
N SER A 5 11.19 -34.33 9.20
CA SER A 5 12.44 -33.78 8.68
C SER A 5 12.79 -32.43 9.34
N PRO A 6 14.04 -32.19 9.77
CA PRO A 6 14.46 -30.97 10.48
C PRO A 6 14.30 -29.66 9.68
N GLY A 7 13.95 -29.73 8.39
CA GLY A 7 13.66 -28.56 7.56
C GLY A 7 12.31 -27.89 7.85
N LEU A 8 11.33 -28.62 8.43
CA LEU A 8 9.99 -28.08 8.70
C LEU A 8 9.92 -27.25 10.00
N SER A 9 10.87 -27.42 10.92
CA SER A 9 10.94 -26.66 12.17
C SER A 9 11.19 -25.17 11.96
N ASN A 10 11.71 -24.78 10.78
CA ASN A 10 11.91 -23.39 10.37
C ASN A 10 10.71 -22.80 9.59
N LEU A 11 9.62 -23.55 9.40
CA LEU A 11 8.40 -23.08 8.74
C LEU A 11 7.39 -22.51 9.75
N LEU A 12 7.84 -21.80 10.79
CA LEU A 12 6.92 -20.98 11.57
C LEU A 12 6.33 -19.90 10.65
N THR A 13 5.04 -19.99 10.38
CA THR A 13 4.30 -18.89 9.76
C THR A 13 4.17 -17.76 10.78
N GLU A 14 5.04 -16.77 10.67
CA GLU A 14 5.00 -15.55 11.49
C GLU A 14 3.91 -14.60 10.97
N ASN A 15 2.86 -14.39 11.78
CA ASN A 15 1.73 -13.51 11.48
C ASN A 15 1.73 -12.21 12.31
N ARG A 16 2.86 -11.85 12.93
CA ARG A 16 2.95 -10.66 13.77
C ARG A 16 2.85 -9.40 12.92
N THR A 17 1.92 -8.52 13.27
CA THR A 17 1.72 -7.22 12.62
C THR A 17 2.05 -6.10 13.60
N PHE A 18 2.74 -5.07 13.12
CA PHE A 18 3.11 -3.89 13.90
C PHE A 18 2.43 -2.66 13.28
N PRO A 19 1.24 -2.27 13.77
CA PRO A 19 0.57 -1.09 13.23
C PRO A 19 1.35 0.18 13.60
N PRO A 20 1.25 1.24 12.78
CA PRO A 20 1.77 2.55 13.16
C PRO A 20 1.04 3.09 14.41
N SER A 21 1.65 4.06 15.09
CA SER A 21 0.95 4.81 16.15
C SER A 21 -0.23 5.61 15.57
N ALA A 22 -1.23 5.90 16.40
CA ALA A 22 -2.39 6.68 15.98
C ALA A 22 -2.03 8.09 15.50
N GLU A 23 -1.06 8.73 16.17
CA GLU A 23 -0.55 10.06 15.79
C GLU A 23 0.09 10.03 14.40
N PHE A 24 0.87 9.00 14.09
CA PHE A 24 1.48 8.84 12.77
C PHE A 24 0.43 8.54 11.69
N ALA A 25 -0.51 7.64 11.98
CA ALA A 25 -1.59 7.31 11.05
C ALA A 25 -2.49 8.53 10.74
N GLY A 26 -2.70 9.43 11.72
CA GLY A 26 -3.46 10.67 11.54
C GLY A 26 -2.81 11.69 10.61
N GLN A 27 -1.51 11.56 10.32
CA GLN A 27 -0.76 12.42 9.40
C GLN A 27 -0.54 11.78 8.02
N ALA A 28 -1.28 10.72 7.69
CA ALA A 28 -1.13 10.04 6.41
C ALA A 28 -1.49 10.96 5.23
N ASN A 29 -0.60 11.04 4.24
CA ASN A 29 -0.82 11.83 3.01
C ASN A 29 -1.94 11.26 2.12
N ALA A 30 -2.21 9.96 2.26
CA ALA A 30 -3.25 9.25 1.53
C ALA A 30 -3.96 8.28 2.47
N THR A 31 -5.25 8.04 2.19
CA THR A 31 -6.11 7.12 2.96
C THR A 31 -6.62 6.00 2.07
N ALA A 32 -7.28 5.00 2.67
CA ALA A 32 -7.83 3.88 1.92
C ALA A 32 -8.84 4.29 0.82
N GLU A 33 -9.51 5.44 0.97
CA GLU A 33 -10.42 6.00 -0.02
C GLU A 33 -9.76 6.20 -1.40
N TRP A 34 -8.45 6.48 -1.42
CA TRP A 34 -7.71 6.71 -2.67
C TRP A 34 -7.74 5.49 -3.58
N TYR A 35 -7.73 4.28 -3.02
CA TYR A 35 -7.87 3.06 -3.80
C TYR A 35 -9.22 2.99 -4.50
N GLN A 36 -10.31 3.32 -3.79
CA GLN A 36 -11.65 3.31 -4.37
C GLN A 36 -11.78 4.36 -5.48
N ARG A 37 -11.24 5.58 -5.26
CA ARG A 37 -11.22 6.63 -6.27
C ARG A 37 -10.44 6.24 -7.53
N ALA A 38 -9.25 5.66 -7.34
CA ALA A 38 -8.41 5.20 -8.44
C ALA A 38 -9.00 3.99 -9.20
N GLU A 39 -9.79 3.14 -8.53
CA GLU A 39 -10.51 2.04 -9.16
C GLU A 39 -11.69 2.54 -10.00
N LEU A 40 -12.44 3.52 -9.49
CA LEU A 40 -13.61 4.10 -10.17
C LEU A 40 -13.24 4.89 -11.42
N ASP A 41 -12.17 5.70 -11.36
CA ASP A 41 -11.69 6.46 -12.51
C ASP A 41 -10.17 6.62 -12.45
N ARG A 42 -9.47 5.62 -13.01
CA ARG A 42 -8.02 5.54 -12.93
C ARG A 42 -7.32 6.69 -13.63
N GLU A 43 -7.80 7.08 -14.81
CA GLU A 43 -7.18 8.13 -15.61
C GLU A 43 -7.42 9.51 -14.99
N GLY A 44 -8.65 9.80 -14.55
CA GLY A 44 -8.92 11.05 -13.84
C GLY A 44 -8.18 11.14 -12.51
N PHE A 45 -8.09 10.06 -11.74
CA PHE A 45 -7.30 10.03 -10.51
C PHE A 45 -5.84 10.45 -10.74
N TRP A 46 -5.20 9.88 -11.77
CA TRP A 46 -3.81 10.22 -12.09
C TRP A 46 -3.65 11.59 -12.72
N ALA A 47 -4.62 12.06 -13.51
CA ALA A 47 -4.64 13.43 -14.00
C ALA A 47 -4.69 14.43 -12.82
N GLU A 48 -5.57 14.21 -11.83
CA GLU A 48 -5.62 15.03 -10.60
C GLU A 48 -4.30 14.99 -9.81
N GLN A 49 -3.63 13.84 -9.76
CA GLN A 49 -2.33 13.75 -9.08
C GLN A 49 -1.25 14.49 -9.85
N ALA A 50 -1.23 14.40 -11.18
CA ALA A 50 -0.24 15.03 -12.03
C ALA A 50 -0.32 16.57 -12.03
N GLU A 51 -1.49 17.15 -11.73
CA GLU A 51 -1.65 18.61 -11.53
C GLU A 51 -0.80 19.17 -10.37
N ARG A 52 -0.32 18.33 -9.45
CA ARG A 52 0.57 18.75 -8.34
C ARG A 52 2.00 19.03 -8.79
N LEU A 53 2.36 18.63 -10.00
CA LEU A 53 3.70 18.80 -10.55
C LEU A 53 3.75 20.05 -11.43
N SER A 54 4.90 20.71 -11.46
CA SER A 54 5.16 21.80 -12.40
C SER A 54 5.59 21.22 -13.73
N TRP A 55 4.74 21.36 -14.74
CA TRP A 55 5.02 20.91 -16.10
C TRP A 55 5.45 22.08 -16.99
N ASP A 56 6.46 21.84 -17.82
CA ASP A 56 6.80 22.74 -18.94
C ASP A 56 5.69 22.72 -20.00
N THR A 57 5.22 21.52 -20.36
CA THR A 57 4.06 21.30 -21.22
C THR A 57 3.20 20.17 -20.63
N LYS A 58 1.88 20.40 -20.50
CA LYS A 58 0.94 19.39 -20.00
C LYS A 58 0.68 18.28 -21.02
N TRP A 59 0.26 17.11 -20.53
CA TRP A 59 -0.08 15.94 -21.35
C TRP A 59 -1.30 16.22 -22.26
N SER A 60 -1.44 15.43 -23.34
CA SER A 60 -2.53 15.49 -24.32
C SER A 60 -3.36 14.22 -24.32
#